data_AF-Q0F1S9-F1
#
_entry.id   AF-Q0F1S9-F1
#
_cell.length_a   1.000
_cell.length_b   1.000
_cell.length_c   1.000
_cell.angle_alpha   90.00
_cell.angle_beta   90.00
_cell.angle_gamma   90.00
#
_symmetry.space_group_name_H-M   'P 1'
#
loop_
_entity.id
_entity.type
_entity.pdbx_description
1 polymer ?
#
loop_
_entity_poly.entity_id
_entity_poly.type
_entity_poly.pdbx_seq_one_letter_code
_entity_poly.pdbx_strand_id
1 'polypeptide(L)'
;MEMDRFYQQGTDVSPPVPPVPGETGYPRAGVPGGASASVPGAYWFHMITESLRNLVLRPGMTPDHTNLNLVADAIESLVDQRAGNFTLDTGIADAYVIALDPVITANVGGMVVRFKAGNTCTGPSTLDAGAGPVPIVSNQGAAMQSGDIVSGSIITALYDATSGSFMITTQVPSQTSAMPPGIILSSACIQTPPRTLSADGGLLSRTGYANLWAAQHLAVTGDCSAASAVISNIDTTNMQAGWNVGGTYFPAGTTILSIDIAGPGGQLTVSANATGNGVGTAFEISPWGLGDGATTFNKPEVRNEFVRFADDGRGVNVGSILGSVHADSVGPHTHPTPIGGSAGGSSGFWGPSTDVSGPTDTGSNTGTETQPHHVVLHALVTY
;
A
#
# COMPACT_ATOMS: atom_id res chain seq x y z
N MET A 1 52.53 -24.77 9.68
CA MET A 1 52.12 -24.08 8.44
C MET A 1 52.03 -25.17 7.40
N GLU A 2 50.82 -25.53 7.00
CA GLU A 2 50.61 -26.47 5.90
C GLU A 2 51.14 -25.80 4.63
N MET A 3 52.14 -26.41 4.00
CA MET A 3 52.82 -25.83 2.84
C MET A 3 51.97 -26.15 1.61
N ASP A 4 51.30 -25.13 1.07
CA ASP A 4 50.31 -25.26 0.00
C ASP A 4 50.89 -25.00 -1.40
N ARG A 5 52.20 -25.23 -1.53
CA ARG A 5 52.97 -25.14 -2.78
C ARG A 5 53.63 -26.48 -3.02
N PHE A 6 53.14 -27.24 -3.99
CA PHE A 6 53.64 -28.57 -4.30
C PHE A 6 54.34 -28.58 -5.66
N TYR A 7 55.65 -28.78 -5.63
CA TYR A 7 56.47 -29.00 -6.81
C TYR A 7 57.21 -30.33 -6.67
N GLN A 8 57.38 -31.06 -7.77
CA GLN A 8 58.01 -32.38 -7.77
C GLN A 8 59.50 -32.34 -7.40
N GLN A 9 60.20 -31.25 -7.73
CA GLN A 9 61.62 -31.03 -7.44
C GLN A 9 62.00 -29.54 -7.63
N GLY A 10 63.17 -29.14 -7.13
CA GLY A 10 63.78 -27.83 -7.43
C GLY A 10 63.14 -26.63 -6.71
N THR A 11 62.68 -26.82 -5.48
CA THR A 11 62.08 -25.75 -4.66
C THR A 11 63.12 -24.99 -3.84
N ASP A 12 62.82 -23.72 -3.56
CA ASP A 12 63.53 -22.87 -2.60
C ASP A 12 62.53 -22.42 -1.51
N VAL A 13 63.04 -22.07 -0.34
CA VAL A 13 62.25 -21.51 0.77
C VAL A 13 61.98 -20.01 0.59
N SER A 14 62.71 -19.36 -0.32
CA SER A 14 62.60 -17.93 -0.61
C SER A 14 62.00 -17.68 -2.00
N PRO A 15 61.10 -16.68 -2.15
CA PRO A 15 60.55 -16.33 -3.45
C PRO A 15 61.64 -15.73 -4.35
N PRO A 16 61.59 -15.97 -5.67
CA PRO A 16 62.50 -15.32 -6.61
C PRO A 16 62.35 -13.79 -6.56
N VAL A 17 63.44 -13.07 -6.77
CA VAL A 17 63.45 -11.60 -6.73
C VAL A 17 62.87 -11.03 -8.04
N PRO A 18 62.05 -9.96 -7.99
CA PRO A 18 61.61 -9.24 -9.18
C PRO A 18 62.81 -8.76 -10.03
N PRO A 19 62.79 -8.93 -11.36
CA PRO A 19 63.92 -8.54 -12.21
C PRO A 19 64.13 -7.00 -12.25
N VAL A 20 65.39 -6.56 -12.19
CA VAL A 20 65.81 -5.15 -12.30
C VAL A 20 67.08 -5.03 -13.17
N PRO A 21 67.13 -4.17 -14.21
CA PRO A 21 66.01 -3.46 -14.83
C PRO A 21 65.16 -4.43 -15.68
N GLY A 22 63.84 -4.40 -15.53
CA GLY A 22 62.94 -5.19 -16.36
C GLY A 22 62.79 -4.57 -17.75
N GLU A 23 63.04 -5.33 -18.81
CA GLU A 23 62.63 -4.91 -20.15
C GLU A 23 61.09 -4.94 -20.24
N THR A 24 60.46 -3.78 -20.42
CA THR A 24 59.00 -3.67 -20.62
C THR A 24 58.67 -3.90 -22.09
N GLY A 25 57.79 -4.87 -22.40
CA GLY A 25 57.35 -5.13 -23.77
C GLY A 25 56.51 -6.40 -23.92
N TYR A 26 56.06 -6.66 -25.14
CA TYR A 26 55.36 -7.90 -25.48
C TYR A 26 56.36 -9.03 -25.81
N PRO A 27 56.02 -10.30 -25.53
CA PRO A 27 56.84 -11.43 -25.94
C PRO A 27 57.11 -11.41 -27.45
N ARG A 28 58.37 -11.64 -27.85
CA ARG A 28 58.77 -11.73 -29.26
C ARG A 28 59.53 -13.02 -29.57
N ALA A 29 59.40 -13.48 -30.81
CA ALA A 29 60.26 -14.52 -31.35
C ALA A 29 61.69 -13.98 -31.55
N GLY A 30 62.69 -14.86 -31.47
CA GLY A 30 64.06 -14.52 -31.83
C GLY A 30 64.18 -14.32 -33.33
N VAL A 31 64.79 -13.21 -33.75
CA VAL A 31 65.04 -12.94 -35.17
C VAL A 31 66.51 -13.29 -35.48
N PRO A 32 66.81 -14.11 -36.50
CA PRO A 32 68.18 -14.40 -36.88
C PRO A 32 68.96 -13.11 -37.20
N GLY A 33 70.07 -12.87 -36.50
CA GLY A 33 70.87 -11.64 -36.62
C GLY A 33 70.27 -10.39 -35.95
N GLY A 34 69.15 -10.54 -35.25
CA GLY A 34 68.45 -9.47 -34.56
C GLY A 34 68.29 -9.73 -33.06
N ALA A 35 67.18 -9.26 -32.51
CA ALA A 35 66.95 -9.25 -31.08
C ALA A 35 66.53 -10.64 -30.55
N SER A 36 67.00 -11.01 -29.36
CA SER A 36 66.74 -12.31 -28.73
C SER A 36 65.26 -12.55 -28.45
N ALA A 37 64.87 -13.82 -28.44
CA ALA A 37 63.54 -14.26 -28.02
C ALA A 37 63.27 -13.89 -26.56
N SER A 38 62.01 -13.59 -26.24
CA SER A 38 61.59 -13.40 -24.85
C SER A 38 61.59 -14.72 -24.10
N VAL A 39 62.25 -14.76 -22.94
CA VAL A 39 62.27 -15.93 -22.06
C VAL A 39 61.70 -15.52 -20.70
N PRO A 40 60.61 -16.15 -20.22
CA PRO A 40 60.10 -15.86 -18.88
C PRO A 40 61.10 -16.34 -17.83
N GLY A 41 61.55 -15.43 -16.96
CA GLY A 41 62.38 -15.78 -15.80
C GLY A 41 61.58 -16.41 -14.67
N ALA A 42 62.26 -16.93 -13.65
CA ALA A 42 61.63 -17.58 -12.49
C ALA A 42 60.57 -16.72 -11.79
N TYR A 43 60.79 -15.40 -11.72
CA TYR A 43 59.83 -14.47 -11.14
C TYR A 43 58.50 -14.39 -11.91
N TRP A 44 58.51 -14.55 -13.23
CA TRP A 44 57.28 -14.51 -14.03
C TRP A 44 56.35 -15.67 -13.66
N PHE A 45 56.91 -16.88 -13.52
CA PHE A 45 56.15 -18.04 -13.07
C PHE A 45 55.64 -17.87 -11.65
N HIS A 46 56.49 -17.37 -10.73
CA HIS A 46 56.07 -17.06 -9.37
C HIS A 46 54.90 -16.06 -9.32
N MET A 47 54.99 -14.95 -10.07
CA MET A 47 53.96 -13.93 -10.13
C MET A 47 52.60 -14.48 -10.60
N ILE A 48 52.59 -15.28 -11.67
CA ILE A 48 51.36 -15.87 -12.19
C ILE A 48 50.79 -16.89 -11.20
N THR A 49 51.63 -17.78 -10.67
CA THR A 49 51.19 -18.81 -9.72
C THR A 49 50.65 -18.22 -8.41
N GLU A 50 51.32 -17.22 -7.82
CA GLU A 50 50.83 -16.56 -6.61
C GLU A 50 49.55 -15.76 -6.86
N SER A 51 49.39 -15.15 -8.04
CA SER A 51 48.14 -14.45 -8.38
C SER A 51 46.95 -15.40 -8.41
N LEU A 52 47.12 -16.60 -8.98
CA LEU A 52 46.09 -17.64 -9.00
C LEU A 52 45.86 -18.23 -7.60
N ARG A 53 46.91 -18.49 -6.83
CA ARG A 53 46.80 -18.97 -5.44
C ARG A 53 46.04 -17.97 -4.56
N ASN A 54 46.34 -16.68 -4.68
CA ASN A 54 45.64 -15.64 -3.93
C ASN A 54 44.15 -15.56 -4.30
N LEU A 55 43.77 -15.88 -5.53
CA LEU A 55 42.36 -15.99 -5.92
C LEU A 55 41.65 -17.13 -5.17
N VAL A 56 42.30 -18.27 -4.98
CA VAL A 56 41.77 -19.43 -4.24
C VAL A 56 41.66 -19.14 -2.74
N LEU A 57 42.63 -18.42 -2.17
CA LEU A 57 42.60 -18.08 -0.75
C LEU A 57 41.52 -17.06 -0.38
N ARG A 58 41.09 -16.20 -1.32
CA ARG A 58 40.10 -15.14 -1.07
C ARG A 58 38.76 -15.64 -0.52
N PRO A 59 38.12 -16.68 -1.09
CA PRO A 59 36.92 -17.26 -0.50
C PRO A 59 37.20 -18.10 0.76
N GLY A 60 38.45 -18.19 1.24
CA GLY A 60 38.84 -19.02 2.38
C GLY A 60 39.10 -20.49 2.03
N MET A 61 39.26 -20.82 0.74
CA MET A 61 39.57 -22.18 0.30
C MET A 61 41.06 -22.48 0.44
N THR A 62 41.39 -23.74 0.73
CA THR A 62 42.76 -24.23 0.81
C THR A 62 43.23 -24.74 -0.56
N PRO A 63 44.41 -24.35 -1.04
CA PRO A 63 44.95 -24.90 -2.29
C PRO A 63 45.18 -26.41 -2.21
N ASP A 64 44.64 -27.15 -3.19
CA ASP A 64 44.74 -28.61 -3.28
C ASP A 64 45.35 -29.01 -4.64
N HIS A 65 46.47 -29.72 -4.59
CA HIS A 65 47.21 -30.18 -5.77
C HIS A 65 46.51 -31.32 -6.53
N THR A 66 45.46 -31.90 -5.96
CA THR A 66 44.65 -32.94 -6.61
C THR A 66 43.42 -32.38 -7.32
N ASN A 67 43.04 -31.12 -7.05
CA ASN A 67 41.88 -30.48 -7.65
C ASN A 67 42.24 -29.72 -8.95
N LEU A 68 41.74 -30.20 -10.09
CA LEU A 68 41.92 -29.57 -11.40
C LEU A 68 40.99 -28.36 -11.65
N ASN A 69 39.94 -28.20 -10.84
CA ASN A 69 38.94 -27.14 -10.96
C ASN A 69 39.10 -26.03 -9.93
N LEU A 70 40.19 -26.03 -9.15
CA LEU A 70 40.41 -25.16 -7.99
C LEU A 70 40.15 -23.67 -8.25
N VAL A 71 40.50 -23.15 -9.43
CA VAL A 71 40.25 -21.75 -9.81
C VAL A 71 38.79 -21.49 -10.14
N ALA A 72 38.12 -22.43 -10.80
CA ALA A 72 36.69 -22.32 -11.11
C ALA A 72 35.86 -22.39 -9.82
N ASP A 73 36.16 -23.35 -8.94
CA ASP A 73 35.51 -23.51 -7.62
C ASP A 73 35.70 -22.25 -6.75
N ALA A 74 36.88 -21.62 -6.80
CA ALA A 74 37.14 -20.37 -6.10
C ALA A 74 36.31 -19.19 -6.63
N ILE A 75 36.13 -19.11 -7.95
CA ILE A 75 35.27 -18.09 -8.57
C ILE A 75 33.81 -18.33 -8.18
N GLU A 76 33.33 -19.58 -8.24
CA GLU A 76 31.96 -19.93 -7.83
C GLU A 76 31.72 -19.62 -6.35
N SER A 77 32.64 -19.98 -5.46
CA SER A 77 32.54 -19.66 -4.04
C SER A 77 32.54 -18.15 -3.75
N LEU A 78 33.34 -17.37 -4.49
CA LEU A 78 33.32 -15.91 -4.39
C LEU A 78 32.00 -15.31 -4.87
N VAL A 79 31.37 -15.90 -5.90
CA VAL A 79 30.05 -15.51 -6.38
C VAL A 79 28.97 -15.87 -5.35
N ASP A 80 29.02 -17.07 -4.76
CA ASP A 80 28.06 -17.54 -3.76
C ASP A 80 28.14 -16.74 -2.44
N GLN A 81 29.35 -16.44 -1.95
CA GLN A 81 29.55 -15.58 -0.79
C GLN A 81 29.00 -14.15 -1.01
N ARG A 82 29.00 -13.68 -2.26
CA ARG A 82 28.42 -12.38 -2.64
C ARG A 82 26.90 -12.46 -2.78
N ALA A 83 26.34 -13.57 -3.25
CA ALA A 83 24.89 -13.76 -3.41
C ALA A 83 24.13 -13.73 -2.07
N GLY A 84 24.80 -14.03 -0.95
CA GLY A 84 24.25 -14.01 0.41
C GLY A 84 24.32 -12.66 1.14
N ASN A 85 25.19 -11.74 0.73
CA ASN A 85 25.45 -10.49 1.45
C ASN A 85 24.42 -9.40 1.10
N PHE A 86 23.92 -8.73 2.13
CA PHE A 86 23.12 -7.51 2.00
C PHE A 86 23.97 -6.31 2.38
N THR A 87 23.76 -5.20 1.69
CA THR A 87 24.33 -3.90 2.06
C THR A 87 23.45 -3.19 3.08
N LEU A 88 24.01 -2.27 3.85
CA LEU A 88 23.22 -1.44 4.76
C LEU A 88 22.70 -0.23 3.99
N ASP A 89 21.42 0.06 4.14
CA ASP A 89 20.87 1.35 3.77
C ASP A 89 21.41 2.43 4.70
N THR A 90 21.96 3.49 4.11
CA THR A 90 22.50 4.68 4.78
C THR A 90 21.70 5.94 4.46
N GLY A 91 20.61 5.79 3.71
CA GLY A 91 19.72 6.87 3.32
C GLY A 91 18.73 7.27 4.38
N ILE A 92 17.67 7.94 3.94
CA ILE A 92 16.55 8.42 4.77
C ILE A 92 15.25 7.71 4.34
N ALA A 93 14.16 7.96 5.06
CA ALA A 93 12.84 7.46 4.66
C ALA A 93 12.53 7.85 3.21
N ASP A 94 12.03 6.90 2.43
CA ASP A 94 11.68 7.02 1.01
C ASP A 94 12.86 7.32 0.05
N ALA A 95 14.08 7.51 0.55
CA ALA A 95 15.29 7.70 -0.26
C ALA A 95 16.44 6.82 0.28
N TYR A 96 16.43 5.56 -0.16
CA TYR A 96 17.37 4.52 0.24
C TYR A 96 18.69 4.66 -0.50
N VAL A 97 19.81 4.46 0.20
CA VAL A 97 21.16 4.57 -0.37
C VAL A 97 22.03 3.40 0.07
N ILE A 98 22.58 2.68 -0.90
CA ILE A 98 23.43 1.52 -0.66
C ILE A 98 24.77 1.68 -1.39
N ALA A 99 25.85 1.29 -0.72
CA ALA A 99 27.19 1.31 -1.30
C ALA A 99 27.60 -0.11 -1.70
N LEU A 100 27.60 -0.38 -3.01
CA LEU A 100 28.10 -1.64 -3.56
C LEU A 100 29.64 -1.61 -3.70
N ASP A 101 30.29 -2.75 -3.50
CA ASP A 101 31.73 -2.94 -3.70
C ASP A 101 32.00 -4.11 -4.70
N PRO A 102 32.59 -3.86 -5.87
CA PRO A 102 33.06 -2.56 -6.37
C PRO A 102 31.89 -1.60 -6.69
N VAL A 103 32.15 -0.30 -6.61
CA VAL A 103 31.18 0.74 -6.92
C VAL A 103 30.75 0.61 -8.38
N ILE A 104 29.43 0.56 -8.61
CA ILE A 104 28.87 0.57 -9.95
C ILE A 104 28.77 1.99 -10.49
N THR A 105 28.97 2.17 -11.79
CA THR A 105 28.81 3.46 -12.47
C THR A 105 27.52 3.56 -13.28
N ALA A 106 26.79 2.45 -13.43
CA ALA A 106 25.51 2.38 -14.14
C ALA A 106 24.68 1.19 -13.63
N ASN A 107 23.36 1.35 -13.58
CA ASN A 107 22.43 0.24 -13.35
C ASN A 107 22.23 -0.54 -14.66
N VAL A 108 22.45 -1.86 -14.63
CA VAL A 108 22.32 -2.74 -15.80
C VAL A 108 21.09 -3.62 -15.65
N GLY A 109 20.33 -3.83 -16.73
CA GLY A 109 19.13 -4.68 -16.72
C GLY A 109 19.41 -6.08 -16.18
N GLY A 110 18.59 -6.54 -15.24
CA GLY A 110 18.75 -7.82 -14.55
C GLY A 110 19.66 -7.77 -13.31
N MET A 111 20.23 -6.60 -12.97
CA MET A 111 21.03 -6.44 -11.76
C MET A 111 20.16 -6.65 -10.52
N VAL A 112 20.55 -7.59 -9.65
CA VAL A 112 19.88 -7.84 -8.37
C VAL A 112 20.72 -7.25 -7.24
N VAL A 113 20.08 -6.45 -6.39
CA VAL A 113 20.68 -5.86 -5.19
C VAL A 113 19.91 -6.30 -3.95
N ARG A 114 20.65 -6.52 -2.86
CA ARG A 114 20.08 -6.88 -1.56
C ARG A 114 20.54 -5.88 -0.52
N PHE A 115 19.61 -5.32 0.24
CA PHE A 115 19.93 -4.35 1.27
C PHE A 115 19.04 -4.49 2.50
N LYS A 116 19.56 -4.12 3.66
CA LYS A 116 18.79 -4.01 4.89
C LYS A 116 18.31 -2.57 5.03
N ALA A 117 17.00 -2.36 5.01
CA ALA A 117 16.40 -1.03 5.08
C ALA A 117 16.65 -0.38 6.45
N GLY A 118 17.11 0.87 6.46
CA GLY A 118 17.27 1.66 7.70
C GLY A 118 15.96 2.28 8.15
N ASN A 119 15.08 2.60 7.20
CA ASN A 119 13.85 3.36 7.41
C ASN A 119 12.63 2.63 6.83
N THR A 120 11.48 2.79 7.47
CA THR A 120 10.19 2.36 6.91
C THR A 120 9.73 3.37 5.87
N CYS A 121 9.30 2.91 4.69
CA CYS A 121 8.78 3.82 3.66
C CYS A 121 7.41 4.37 4.07
N THR A 122 7.12 5.60 3.66
CA THR A 122 5.84 6.28 3.89
C THR A 122 5.13 6.60 2.58
N GLY A 123 5.78 6.41 1.43
CA GLY A 123 5.21 6.64 0.10
C GLY A 123 6.15 6.18 -1.03
N PRO A 124 6.03 6.77 -2.24
CA PRO A 124 6.91 6.46 -3.35
C PRO A 124 8.37 6.62 -2.96
N SER A 125 9.17 5.59 -3.20
CA SER A 125 10.54 5.48 -2.71
C SER A 125 11.56 5.34 -3.85
N THR A 126 12.81 5.72 -3.59
CA THR A 126 13.95 5.56 -4.52
C THR A 126 15.10 4.77 -3.91
N LEU A 127 15.89 4.08 -4.73
CA LEU A 127 17.14 3.42 -4.37
C LEU A 127 18.29 4.01 -5.19
N ASP A 128 19.34 4.47 -4.50
CA ASP A 128 20.64 4.74 -5.10
C ASP A 128 21.59 3.60 -4.77
N ALA A 129 21.99 2.83 -5.80
CA ALA A 129 22.96 1.75 -5.68
C ALA A 129 24.40 2.15 -6.06
N GLY A 130 24.64 3.45 -6.28
CA GLY A 130 25.92 4.04 -6.69
C GLY A 130 25.87 4.75 -8.04
N ALA A 131 24.85 4.46 -8.86
CA ALA A 131 24.65 5.06 -10.19
C ALA A 131 23.63 6.22 -10.19
N GLY A 132 23.23 6.70 -9.00
CA GLY A 132 22.19 7.70 -8.81
C GLY A 132 20.83 7.09 -8.42
N PRO A 133 19.94 7.89 -7.82
CA PRO A 133 18.66 7.42 -7.31
C PRO A 133 17.70 7.09 -8.47
N VAL A 134 17.11 5.90 -8.40
CA VAL A 134 16.07 5.44 -9.32
C VAL A 134 14.84 4.96 -8.52
N PRO A 135 13.63 4.99 -9.09
CA PRO A 135 12.43 4.55 -8.38
C PRO A 135 12.51 3.09 -7.93
N ILE A 136 12.00 2.82 -6.73
CA ILE A 136 11.68 1.48 -6.27
C ILE A 136 10.18 1.26 -6.48
N VAL A 137 9.83 0.14 -7.09
CA VAL A 137 8.46 -0.26 -7.39
C VAL A 137 8.22 -1.70 -6.95
N SER A 138 6.96 -2.09 -6.88
CA SER A 138 6.58 -3.47 -6.61
C SER A 138 6.94 -4.39 -7.78
N ASN A 139 6.85 -5.72 -7.61
CA ASN A 139 7.05 -6.67 -8.72
C ASN A 139 6.06 -6.53 -9.90
N GLN A 140 5.05 -5.66 -9.77
CA GLN A 140 4.08 -5.32 -10.83
C GLN A 140 4.22 -3.87 -11.33
N GLY A 141 5.28 -3.15 -10.92
CA GLY A 141 5.57 -1.80 -11.39
C GLY A 141 4.81 -0.66 -10.68
N ALA A 142 3.98 -0.96 -9.68
CA ALA A 142 3.31 0.09 -8.88
C ALA A 142 4.28 0.76 -7.89
N ALA A 143 4.10 2.06 -7.66
CA ALA A 143 4.87 2.83 -6.68
C ALA A 143 4.68 2.28 -5.25
N MET A 144 5.72 2.41 -4.42
CA MET A 144 5.69 2.00 -3.01
C MET A 144 4.68 2.83 -2.19
N GLN A 145 4.09 2.18 -1.20
CA GLN A 145 3.17 2.74 -0.22
C GLN A 145 3.76 2.67 1.18
N SER A 146 3.17 3.41 2.12
CA SER A 146 3.58 3.37 3.52
C SER A 146 3.59 1.94 4.06
N GLY A 147 4.73 1.51 4.60
CA GLY A 147 4.91 0.18 5.21
C GLY A 147 5.28 -0.96 4.25
N ASP A 148 5.47 -0.69 2.96
CA ASP A 148 5.93 -1.69 1.98
C ASP A 148 7.36 -2.18 2.24
N ILE A 149 8.23 -1.26 2.63
CA ILE A 149 9.58 -1.50 3.14
C ILE A 149 9.56 -1.14 4.62
N VAL A 150 9.93 -2.08 5.48
CA VAL A 150 9.96 -1.87 6.94
C VAL A 150 11.42 -1.74 7.41
N SER A 151 11.70 -0.80 8.31
CA SER A 151 13.03 -0.67 8.94
C SER A 151 13.50 -2.02 9.51
N GLY A 152 14.75 -2.37 9.22
CA GLY A 152 15.39 -3.63 9.61
C GLY A 152 15.08 -4.83 8.72
N SER A 153 14.13 -4.73 7.77
CA SER A 153 13.87 -5.80 6.79
C SER A 153 14.96 -5.88 5.73
N ILE A 154 15.18 -7.09 5.20
CA ILE A 154 16.10 -7.32 4.07
C ILE A 154 15.26 -7.34 2.80
N ILE A 155 15.54 -6.40 1.91
CA ILE A 155 14.87 -6.24 0.63
C ILE A 155 15.77 -6.79 -0.48
N THR A 156 15.16 -7.54 -1.40
CA THR A 156 15.79 -7.92 -2.67
C THR A 156 15.11 -7.14 -3.78
N ALA A 157 15.89 -6.42 -4.58
CA ALA A 157 15.38 -5.62 -5.68
C ALA A 157 16.11 -5.96 -6.99
N LEU A 158 15.35 -6.07 -8.08
CA LEU A 158 15.84 -6.36 -9.43
C LEU A 158 15.70 -5.11 -10.30
N TYR A 159 16.76 -4.67 -10.94
CA TYR A 159 16.71 -3.54 -11.87
C TYR A 159 16.16 -3.98 -13.23
N ASP A 160 15.08 -3.35 -13.67
CA ASP A 160 14.57 -3.47 -15.04
C ASP A 160 14.95 -2.23 -15.85
N ALA A 161 15.76 -2.44 -16.89
CA ALA A 161 16.22 -1.38 -17.77
C ALA A 161 15.10 -0.78 -18.64
N THR A 162 13.97 -1.49 -18.81
CA THR A 162 12.83 -1.02 -19.61
C THR A 162 12.03 0.04 -18.87
N SER A 163 11.74 -0.21 -17.59
CA SER A 163 11.04 0.72 -16.70
C SER A 163 11.97 1.72 -16.00
N GLY A 164 13.29 1.50 -16.03
CA GLY A 164 14.27 2.35 -15.35
C GLY A 164 14.14 2.33 -13.82
N SER A 165 13.59 1.24 -13.27
CA SER A 165 13.21 1.12 -11.86
C SER A 165 13.72 -0.19 -11.24
N PHE A 166 13.88 -0.20 -9.92
CA PHE A 166 14.10 -1.42 -9.15
C PHE A 166 12.78 -2.03 -8.72
N MET A 167 12.52 -3.29 -9.09
CA MET A 167 11.37 -4.06 -8.67
C MET A 167 11.70 -4.89 -7.43
N ILE A 168 10.97 -4.70 -6.33
CA ILE A 168 11.11 -5.55 -5.14
C ILE A 168 10.57 -6.95 -5.44
N THR A 169 11.40 -7.97 -5.21
CA THR A 169 11.06 -9.39 -5.43
C THR A 169 10.76 -10.15 -4.13
N THR A 170 11.06 -9.56 -2.97
CA THR A 170 10.59 -10.04 -1.65
C THR A 170 9.11 -9.73 -1.46
N GLN A 171 8.39 -10.55 -0.69
CA GLN A 171 6.97 -10.33 -0.39
C GLN A 171 6.77 -8.92 0.18
N VAL A 172 6.08 -8.07 -0.57
CA VAL A 172 5.68 -6.75 -0.10
C VAL A 172 4.37 -6.94 0.67
N PRO A 173 4.25 -6.50 1.94
CA PRO A 173 3.00 -6.65 2.70
C PRO A 173 1.76 -6.06 2.00
N SER A 174 1.91 -5.06 1.13
CA SER A 174 0.84 -4.55 0.26
C SER A 174 0.38 -5.53 -0.82
N GLN A 175 1.06 -6.65 -1.01
CA GLN A 175 0.68 -7.72 -1.94
C GLN A 175 -0.04 -8.87 -1.25
N THR A 176 -0.05 -8.92 0.09
CA THR A 176 -0.71 -9.99 0.86
C THR A 176 -2.07 -9.63 1.45
N SER A 177 -2.76 -8.61 0.93
CA SER A 177 -4.22 -8.57 1.03
C SER A 177 -4.84 -7.62 0.01
N ALA A 178 -5.44 -8.22 -1.02
CA ALA A 178 -6.02 -7.61 -2.21
C ALA A 178 -7.47 -7.14 -1.99
N MET A 179 -7.77 -6.51 -0.84
CA MET A 179 -9.09 -5.93 -0.63
C MET A 179 -9.12 -4.51 -1.19
N PRO A 180 -10.00 -4.20 -2.16
CA PRO A 180 -10.23 -2.84 -2.62
C PRO A 180 -10.44 -1.88 -1.44
N PRO A 181 -9.98 -0.62 -1.54
CA PRO A 181 -10.28 0.41 -0.54
C PRO A 181 -11.79 0.62 -0.41
N GLY A 182 -12.27 0.94 0.80
CA GLY A 182 -13.67 1.24 1.08
C GLY A 182 -14.54 0.03 1.48
N ILE A 183 -13.98 -1.18 1.57
CA ILE A 183 -14.71 -2.36 2.05
C ILE A 183 -14.84 -2.31 3.57
N ILE A 184 -16.06 -2.54 4.06
CA ILE A 184 -16.34 -2.70 5.48
C ILE A 184 -16.12 -4.16 5.91
N LEU A 185 -15.32 -4.36 6.94
CA LEU A 185 -14.94 -5.65 7.49
C LEU A 185 -15.28 -5.74 8.98
N SER A 186 -15.65 -6.93 9.43
CA SER A 186 -15.71 -7.26 10.85
C SER A 186 -14.42 -7.95 11.29
N SER A 187 -13.93 -7.60 12.48
CA SER A 187 -12.70 -8.16 13.03
C SER A 187 -12.80 -8.44 14.52
N ALA A 188 -12.30 -9.61 14.94
CA ALA A 188 -12.13 -9.96 16.35
C ALA A 188 -10.77 -9.51 16.92
N CYS A 189 -9.91 -8.87 16.11
CA CYS A 189 -8.59 -8.45 16.53
C CYS A 189 -8.67 -7.29 17.54
N ILE A 190 -7.87 -7.36 18.60
CA ILE A 190 -7.74 -6.29 19.61
C ILE A 190 -7.10 -5.04 18.99
N GLN A 191 -6.11 -5.24 18.13
CA GLN A 191 -5.45 -4.16 17.38
C GLN A 191 -5.95 -4.16 15.94
N THR A 192 -6.09 -2.96 15.38
CA THR A 192 -6.47 -2.78 13.98
C THR A 192 -5.47 -3.49 13.06
N PRO A 193 -5.91 -4.48 12.26
CA PRO A 193 -5.04 -5.15 11.30
C PRO A 193 -4.43 -4.16 10.31
N PRO A 194 -3.24 -4.46 9.74
CA PRO A 194 -2.63 -3.66 8.70
C PRO A 194 -3.60 -3.39 7.53
N ARG A 195 -3.49 -2.21 6.90
CA ARG A 195 -4.32 -1.76 5.77
C ARG A 195 -5.82 -1.67 6.07
N THR A 196 -6.17 -1.56 7.34
CA THR A 196 -7.52 -1.23 7.78
C THR A 196 -7.50 -0.06 8.74
N LEU A 197 -8.60 0.68 8.81
CA LEU A 197 -8.86 1.74 9.78
C LEU A 197 -10.15 1.41 10.50
N SER A 198 -10.34 1.88 11.74
CA SER A 198 -11.66 1.80 12.37
C SER A 198 -12.67 2.61 11.56
N ALA A 199 -13.86 2.07 11.33
CA ALA A 199 -14.94 2.79 10.66
C ALA A 199 -15.72 3.66 11.68
N ASP A 200 -15.04 4.70 12.19
CA ASP A 200 -15.46 5.54 13.32
C ASP A 200 -15.88 6.98 12.99
N GLY A 201 -16.12 7.29 11.71
CA GLY A 201 -16.54 8.63 11.29
C GLY A 201 -15.45 9.71 11.29
N GLY A 202 -14.28 9.44 11.89
CA GLY A 202 -13.23 10.44 12.09
C GLY A 202 -12.58 10.89 10.78
N LEU A 203 -11.99 12.09 10.81
CA LEU A 203 -11.35 12.72 9.65
C LEU A 203 -10.04 12.04 9.27
N LEU A 204 -9.80 11.91 7.97
CA LEU A 204 -8.56 11.42 7.36
C LEU A 204 -8.01 12.45 6.38
N SER A 205 -6.69 12.42 6.15
CA SER A 205 -6.05 13.23 5.10
C SER A 205 -6.32 12.66 3.72
N ARG A 206 -6.71 13.51 2.76
CA ARG A 206 -6.93 13.11 1.36
C ARG A 206 -5.64 12.64 0.69
N THR A 207 -4.50 13.26 0.99
CA THR A 207 -3.20 12.87 0.41
C THR A 207 -2.63 11.62 1.09
N GLY A 208 -2.82 11.47 2.40
CA GLY A 208 -2.37 10.29 3.14
C GLY A 208 -3.15 9.02 2.80
N TYR A 209 -4.42 9.15 2.39
CA TYR A 209 -5.33 8.04 2.11
C TYR A 209 -6.02 8.20 0.74
N ALA A 210 -5.23 8.51 -0.30
CA ALA A 210 -5.74 8.85 -1.63
C ALA A 210 -6.60 7.76 -2.29
N ASN A 211 -6.29 6.48 -2.05
CA ASN A 211 -7.06 5.35 -2.59
C ASN A 211 -8.44 5.24 -1.95
N LEU A 212 -8.51 5.37 -0.61
CA LEU A 212 -9.78 5.39 0.11
C LEU A 212 -10.61 6.62 -0.25
N TRP A 213 -9.98 7.78 -0.38
CA TRP A 213 -10.62 8.99 -0.89
C TRP A 213 -11.25 8.73 -2.25
N ALA A 214 -10.50 8.21 -3.23
CA ALA A 214 -11.01 7.92 -4.56
C ALA A 214 -12.15 6.89 -4.57
N ALA A 215 -12.18 5.95 -3.61
CA ALA A 215 -13.25 4.96 -3.49
C ALA A 215 -14.54 5.51 -2.87
N GLN A 216 -14.46 6.58 -2.08
CA GLN A 216 -15.58 7.13 -1.30
C GLN A 216 -16.09 8.46 -1.82
N HIS A 217 -15.54 8.93 -2.94
CA HIS A 217 -15.72 10.27 -3.43
C HIS A 217 -15.79 10.35 -4.95
N LEU A 218 -16.69 11.19 -5.46
CA LEU A 218 -16.80 11.48 -6.87
C LEU A 218 -16.28 12.89 -7.16
N ALA A 219 -15.33 12.99 -8.07
CA ALA A 219 -14.90 14.25 -8.66
C ALA A 219 -15.69 14.49 -9.94
N VAL A 220 -16.45 15.59 -9.99
CA VAL A 220 -17.26 15.98 -11.14
C VAL A 220 -17.06 17.46 -11.46
N THR A 221 -17.58 17.87 -12.61
CA THR A 221 -17.65 19.29 -12.99
C THR A 221 -19.09 19.68 -13.26
N GLY A 222 -19.42 20.94 -13.00
CA GLY A 222 -20.71 21.51 -13.37
C GLY A 222 -20.71 23.03 -13.32
N ASP A 223 -21.85 23.61 -13.63
CA ASP A 223 -22.07 25.04 -13.64
C ASP A 223 -22.87 25.46 -12.41
N CYS A 224 -22.48 26.57 -11.78
CA CYS A 224 -23.16 27.17 -10.64
C CYS A 224 -23.28 28.68 -10.80
N SER A 225 -24.29 29.27 -10.16
CA SER A 225 -24.53 30.71 -10.16
C SER A 225 -24.77 31.21 -8.75
N ALA A 226 -24.25 32.40 -8.44
CA ALA A 226 -24.35 33.00 -7.12
C ALA A 226 -25.82 33.15 -6.71
N ALA A 227 -26.10 32.87 -5.43
CA ALA A 227 -27.43 32.87 -4.84
C ALA A 227 -28.42 31.84 -5.44
N SER A 228 -27.92 30.82 -6.16
CA SER A 228 -28.72 29.70 -6.67
C SER A 228 -28.38 28.39 -5.93
N ALA A 229 -29.40 27.59 -5.63
CA ALA A 229 -29.26 26.23 -5.12
C ALA A 229 -29.05 25.20 -6.24
N VAL A 230 -28.97 25.63 -7.50
CA VAL A 230 -28.90 24.75 -8.65
C VAL A 230 -27.48 24.58 -9.14
N ILE A 231 -27.07 23.33 -9.33
CA ILE A 231 -25.90 22.94 -10.11
C ILE A 231 -26.40 22.31 -11.41
N SER A 232 -26.00 22.85 -12.55
CA SER A 232 -26.40 22.35 -13.88
C SER A 232 -25.20 21.77 -14.64
N ASN A 233 -25.46 21.07 -15.75
CA ASN A 233 -24.43 20.51 -16.62
C ASN A 233 -23.44 19.59 -15.86
N ILE A 234 -23.98 18.80 -14.92
CA ILE A 234 -23.24 17.88 -14.04
C ILE A 234 -23.61 16.44 -14.38
N ASP A 235 -22.66 15.52 -14.34
CA ASP A 235 -22.97 14.09 -14.47
C ASP A 235 -23.46 13.53 -13.12
N THR A 236 -24.74 13.15 -13.06
CA THR A 236 -25.37 12.65 -11.83
C THR A 236 -25.45 11.12 -11.78
N THR A 237 -24.80 10.39 -12.70
CA THR A 237 -25.01 8.94 -12.90
C THR A 237 -24.77 8.10 -11.65
N ASN A 238 -23.78 8.45 -10.83
CA ASN A 238 -23.40 7.70 -9.63
C ASN A 238 -23.69 8.46 -8.33
N MET A 239 -24.71 9.31 -8.31
CA MET A 239 -25.01 10.19 -7.18
C MET A 239 -26.42 9.94 -6.65
N GLN A 240 -26.63 10.28 -5.37
CA GLN A 240 -27.94 10.16 -4.73
C GLN A 240 -28.24 11.44 -3.93
N ALA A 241 -29.53 11.80 -3.85
CA ALA A 241 -29.98 12.83 -2.93
C ALA A 241 -29.59 12.46 -1.50
N GLY A 242 -29.18 13.44 -0.70
CA GLY A 242 -28.66 13.26 0.67
C GLY A 242 -27.14 13.27 0.77
N TRP A 243 -26.40 13.08 -0.33
CA TRP A 243 -24.94 13.10 -0.31
C TRP A 243 -24.38 14.53 -0.17
N ASN A 244 -23.19 14.63 0.42
CA ASN A 244 -22.50 15.89 0.65
C ASN A 244 -21.94 16.45 -0.66
N VAL A 245 -21.96 17.77 -0.78
CA VAL A 245 -21.42 18.55 -1.91
C VAL A 245 -20.37 19.53 -1.40
N GLY A 246 -19.23 19.56 -2.07
CA GLY A 246 -18.13 20.47 -1.78
C GLY A 246 -17.57 21.09 -3.05
N GLY A 247 -16.80 22.15 -2.86
CA GLY A 247 -16.21 22.95 -3.91
C GLY A 247 -16.14 24.43 -3.52
N THR A 248 -15.39 25.21 -4.27
CA THR A 248 -15.01 26.60 -3.94
C THR A 248 -16.21 27.52 -3.63
N TYR A 249 -17.39 27.27 -4.21
CA TYR A 249 -18.57 28.12 -4.07
C TYR A 249 -19.65 27.59 -3.14
N PHE A 250 -19.44 26.44 -2.50
CA PHE A 250 -20.44 25.84 -1.61
C PHE A 250 -19.95 25.84 -0.16
N PRO A 251 -20.80 26.27 0.79
CA PRO A 251 -20.50 26.12 2.22
C PRO A 251 -20.28 24.66 2.60
N ALA A 252 -19.43 24.41 3.61
CA ALA A 252 -19.26 23.08 4.18
C ALA A 252 -20.60 22.54 4.73
N GLY A 253 -20.86 21.25 4.53
CA GLY A 253 -22.11 20.60 4.91
C GLY A 253 -23.28 20.78 3.92
N THR A 254 -23.03 21.39 2.76
CA THR A 254 -24.02 21.39 1.66
C THR A 254 -24.31 19.94 1.24
N THR A 255 -25.57 19.64 0.95
CA THR A 255 -26.04 18.30 0.55
C THR A 255 -26.94 18.39 -0.68
N ILE A 256 -27.01 17.31 -1.44
CA ILE A 256 -27.96 17.18 -2.56
C ILE A 256 -29.36 17.02 -1.97
N LEU A 257 -30.30 17.89 -2.34
CA LEU A 257 -31.73 17.73 -1.99
C LEU A 257 -32.47 16.89 -3.02
N SER A 258 -32.18 17.12 -4.31
CA SER A 258 -32.79 16.37 -5.40
C SER A 258 -31.86 16.28 -6.62
N ILE A 259 -32.02 15.20 -7.36
CA ILE A 259 -31.52 15.05 -8.73
C ILE A 259 -32.69 15.42 -9.64
N ASP A 260 -32.63 16.62 -10.21
CA ASP A 260 -33.73 17.19 -10.99
C ASP A 260 -33.74 16.64 -12.42
N ILE A 261 -32.55 16.44 -12.98
CA ILE A 261 -32.33 15.83 -14.29
C ILE A 261 -31.18 14.83 -14.14
N ALA A 262 -31.45 13.56 -14.43
CA ALA A 262 -30.47 12.48 -14.27
C ALA A 262 -29.57 12.30 -15.50
N GLY A 263 -28.32 11.90 -15.25
CA GLY A 263 -27.34 11.48 -16.28
C GLY A 263 -26.33 12.58 -16.63
N PRO A 264 -25.56 12.40 -17.72
CA PRO A 264 -24.58 13.38 -18.18
C PRO A 264 -25.26 14.69 -18.60
N GLY A 265 -24.76 15.82 -18.10
CA GLY A 265 -25.37 17.13 -18.34
C GLY A 265 -26.65 17.35 -17.52
N GLY A 266 -26.85 16.56 -16.48
CA GLY A 266 -27.95 16.65 -15.54
C GLY A 266 -27.92 17.89 -14.66
N GLN A 267 -28.81 17.89 -13.68
CA GLN A 267 -29.06 19.03 -12.79
C GLN A 267 -29.40 18.54 -11.39
N LEU A 268 -28.86 19.25 -10.40
CA LEU A 268 -29.09 19.02 -8.97
C LEU A 268 -29.64 20.29 -8.32
N THR A 269 -30.48 20.10 -7.30
CA THR A 269 -30.77 21.13 -6.31
C THR A 269 -30.09 20.75 -4.99
N VAL A 270 -29.35 21.69 -4.39
CA VAL A 270 -28.59 21.51 -3.16
C VAL A 270 -29.16 22.30 -1.98
N SER A 271 -28.76 21.96 -0.76
CA SER A 271 -29.31 22.53 0.48
C SER A 271 -28.82 23.94 0.82
N ALA A 272 -27.80 24.44 0.13
CA ALA A 272 -27.29 25.80 0.28
C ALA A 272 -26.99 26.44 -1.07
N ASN A 273 -27.31 27.73 -1.19
CA ASN A 273 -27.03 28.48 -2.41
C ASN A 273 -25.52 28.64 -2.62
N ALA A 274 -25.08 28.57 -3.87
CA ALA A 274 -23.71 28.91 -4.25
C ALA A 274 -23.39 30.37 -3.90
N THR A 275 -22.18 30.62 -3.42
CA THR A 275 -21.69 31.96 -3.04
C THR A 275 -21.08 32.72 -4.21
N GLY A 276 -20.81 32.03 -5.33
CA GLY A 276 -20.18 32.59 -6.53
C GLY A 276 -20.69 31.97 -7.82
N ASN A 277 -20.17 32.46 -8.95
CA ASN A 277 -20.49 31.94 -10.28
C ASN A 277 -19.32 31.11 -10.79
N GLY A 278 -19.62 30.02 -11.50
CA GLY A 278 -18.60 29.20 -12.14
C GLY A 278 -19.18 28.32 -13.23
N VAL A 279 -18.45 28.17 -14.33
CA VAL A 279 -18.76 27.25 -15.43
C VAL A 279 -17.70 26.15 -15.44
N GLY A 280 -18.11 24.89 -15.53
CA GLY A 280 -17.21 23.73 -15.45
C GLY A 280 -16.40 23.67 -14.16
N THR A 281 -16.97 24.16 -13.05
CA THR A 281 -16.32 24.18 -11.74
C THR A 281 -16.21 22.77 -11.19
N ALA A 282 -15.06 22.42 -10.62
CA ALA A 282 -14.86 21.13 -9.97
C ALA A 282 -15.67 21.06 -8.67
N PHE A 283 -16.40 19.96 -8.52
CA PHE A 283 -17.18 19.64 -7.34
C PHE A 283 -16.82 18.26 -6.81
N GLU A 284 -17.16 18.12 -5.54
CA GLU A 284 -16.77 17.02 -4.71
C GLU A 284 -18.03 16.44 -4.07
N ILE A 285 -18.32 15.15 -4.33
CA ILE A 285 -19.53 14.49 -3.84
C ILE A 285 -19.17 13.26 -2.99
N SER A 286 -19.73 13.17 -1.78
CA SER A 286 -19.51 12.02 -0.89
C SER A 286 -20.73 11.60 -0.05
N PRO A 287 -20.99 10.30 0.11
CA PRO A 287 -21.95 9.79 1.09
C PRO A 287 -21.51 9.93 2.55
N TRP A 288 -20.20 10.00 2.85
CA TRP A 288 -19.68 9.92 4.23
C TRP A 288 -19.26 11.26 4.82
N GLY A 289 -18.98 12.26 3.96
CA GLY A 289 -18.59 13.60 4.36
C GLY A 289 -17.28 14.07 3.71
N LEU A 290 -17.14 15.38 3.54
CA LEU A 290 -16.03 16.00 2.81
C LEU A 290 -14.96 16.62 3.72
N GLY A 291 -15.04 16.35 5.03
CA GLY A 291 -14.15 16.93 6.01
C GLY A 291 -14.19 18.46 6.02
N ASP A 292 -13.00 19.07 6.00
CA ASP A 292 -12.78 20.52 5.88
C ASP A 292 -13.08 21.08 4.47
N GLY A 293 -13.47 20.24 3.51
CA GLY A 293 -13.75 20.63 2.12
C GLY A 293 -12.50 20.91 1.28
N ALA A 294 -11.31 20.56 1.77
CA ALA A 294 -10.05 20.82 1.04
C ALA A 294 -9.01 19.71 1.23
N THR A 295 -8.62 19.41 2.46
CA THR A 295 -7.46 18.55 2.75
C THR A 295 -7.83 17.25 3.45
N THR A 296 -9.04 17.15 3.98
CA THR A 296 -9.53 16.02 4.76
C THR A 296 -10.82 15.44 4.20
N PHE A 297 -11.21 14.26 4.67
CA PHE A 297 -12.50 13.64 4.39
C PHE A 297 -12.93 12.74 5.55
N ASN A 298 -14.22 12.41 5.61
CA ASN A 298 -14.76 11.51 6.63
C ASN A 298 -14.70 10.07 6.15
N LYS A 299 -14.16 9.18 6.97
CA LYS A 299 -14.39 7.74 6.79
C LYS A 299 -15.77 7.34 7.31
N PRO A 300 -16.32 6.17 6.94
CA PRO A 300 -17.62 5.71 7.42
C PRO A 300 -17.69 5.63 8.94
N GLU A 301 -18.86 5.90 9.52
CA GLU A 301 -19.22 5.55 10.90
C GLU A 301 -20.26 4.44 10.85
N VAL A 302 -19.92 3.26 11.34
CA VAL A 302 -20.81 2.09 11.36
C VAL A 302 -20.70 1.30 12.67
N ARG A 303 -20.07 1.86 13.69
CA ARG A 303 -19.94 1.20 15.00
C ARG A 303 -21.30 1.18 15.67
N ASN A 304 -21.64 0.02 16.21
CA ASN A 304 -22.92 -0.22 16.91
C ASN A 304 -24.16 -0.03 16.02
N GLU A 305 -24.01 -0.18 14.69
CA GLU A 305 -25.11 -0.05 13.73
C GLU A 305 -25.47 -1.38 13.07
N PHE A 306 -26.74 -1.55 12.70
CA PHE A 306 -27.16 -2.64 11.82
C PHE A 306 -27.00 -2.25 10.36
N VAL A 307 -25.93 -2.75 9.75
CA VAL A 307 -25.65 -2.52 8.33
C VAL A 307 -26.66 -3.23 7.45
N ARG A 308 -27.16 -2.51 6.44
CA ARG A 308 -28.01 -3.02 5.36
C ARG A 308 -27.53 -2.49 4.02
N PHE A 309 -27.95 -3.14 2.94
CA PHE A 309 -27.66 -2.67 1.60
C PHE A 309 -28.53 -1.47 1.24
N ALA A 310 -27.96 -0.55 0.45
CA ALA A 310 -28.71 0.55 -0.14
C ALA A 310 -29.80 -0.01 -1.08
N ASP A 311 -30.88 0.75 -1.26
CA ASP A 311 -31.97 0.40 -2.18
C ASP A 311 -31.52 0.41 -3.64
N ASP A 312 -30.58 1.28 -3.98
CA ASP A 312 -29.90 1.33 -5.28
C ASP A 312 -30.87 1.34 -6.48
N GLY A 313 -31.97 2.08 -6.35
CA GLY A 313 -32.99 2.23 -7.39
C GLY A 313 -34.02 1.10 -7.47
N ARG A 314 -34.01 0.14 -6.54
CA ARG A 314 -35.00 -0.94 -6.47
C ARG A 314 -36.41 -0.43 -6.12
N GLY A 315 -36.54 0.67 -5.39
CA GLY A 315 -37.81 1.30 -5.03
C GLY A 315 -38.52 0.69 -3.83
N VAL A 316 -37.84 -0.16 -3.03
CA VAL A 316 -38.43 -0.78 -1.83
C VAL A 316 -38.24 0.10 -0.60
N ASN A 317 -37.08 0.73 -0.47
CA ASN A 317 -36.81 1.69 0.58
C ASN A 317 -36.00 2.86 0.01
N VAL A 318 -36.66 3.74 -0.74
CA VAL A 318 -36.03 4.83 -1.52
C VAL A 318 -35.13 5.74 -0.69
N GLY A 319 -35.37 5.87 0.63
CA GLY A 319 -34.52 6.65 1.54
C GLY A 319 -33.22 5.94 1.98
N SER A 320 -33.09 4.64 1.71
CA SER A 320 -31.87 3.85 1.98
C SER A 320 -30.82 4.05 0.90
N ILE A 321 -30.18 5.21 0.94
CA ILE A 321 -29.02 5.54 0.13
C ILE A 321 -27.72 5.10 0.82
N LEU A 322 -26.63 5.00 0.07
CA LEU A 322 -25.31 4.75 0.66
C LEU A 322 -24.96 5.85 1.68
N GLY A 323 -24.53 5.45 2.88
CA GLY A 323 -24.18 6.36 3.97
C GLY A 323 -25.35 6.86 4.82
N SER A 324 -26.60 6.56 4.46
CA SER A 324 -27.76 6.96 5.28
C SER A 324 -27.92 6.13 6.56
N VAL A 325 -28.35 6.79 7.63
CA VAL A 325 -28.72 6.18 8.90
C VAL A 325 -30.24 6.26 9.04
N HIS A 326 -30.85 5.16 9.51
CA HIS A 326 -32.27 5.13 9.83
C HIS A 326 -32.43 4.95 11.33
N ALA A 327 -33.34 5.71 11.93
CA ALA A 327 -33.75 5.46 13.30
C ALA A 327 -34.36 4.06 13.44
N ASP A 328 -34.32 3.54 14.66
CA ASP A 328 -35.06 2.33 14.99
C ASP A 328 -36.56 2.52 14.71
N SER A 329 -37.20 1.45 14.27
CA SER A 329 -38.63 1.47 13.99
C SER A 329 -39.20 0.08 14.24
N VAL A 330 -40.27 0.02 15.01
CA VAL A 330 -41.14 -1.14 15.12
C VAL A 330 -42.38 -0.88 14.28
N GLY A 331 -42.76 -1.85 13.45
CA GLY A 331 -43.97 -1.73 12.64
C GLY A 331 -45.23 -1.52 13.49
N PRO A 332 -46.30 -0.92 12.92
CA PRO A 332 -47.56 -0.78 13.61
C PRO A 332 -48.09 -2.16 14.03
N HIS A 333 -48.44 -2.30 15.30
CA HIS A 333 -49.04 -3.51 15.83
C HIS A 333 -50.09 -3.17 16.89
N THR A 334 -51.03 -4.07 17.10
CA THR A 334 -52.09 -3.93 18.11
C THR A 334 -52.09 -5.12 19.06
N HIS A 335 -52.49 -4.87 20.30
CA HIS A 335 -52.71 -5.91 21.30
C HIS A 335 -54.22 -6.02 21.55
N PRO A 336 -54.89 -7.07 21.06
CA PRO A 336 -56.32 -7.26 21.32
C PRO A 336 -56.52 -7.63 22.79
N THR A 337 -57.12 -6.74 23.58
CA THR A 337 -57.56 -7.05 24.95
C THR A 337 -58.89 -7.80 24.89
N PRO A 338 -58.98 -9.08 25.28
CA PRO A 338 -60.24 -9.83 25.21
C PRO A 338 -61.21 -9.30 26.27
N ILE A 339 -62.25 -8.60 25.84
CA ILE A 339 -63.41 -8.26 26.69
C ILE A 339 -64.35 -9.47 26.65
N GLY A 340 -64.32 -10.29 27.69
CA GLY A 340 -65.28 -11.37 27.88
C GLY A 340 -66.66 -10.82 28.25
N GLY A 341 -67.59 -10.74 27.30
CA GLY A 341 -68.99 -10.46 27.60
C GLY A 341 -69.70 -11.71 28.12
N SER A 342 -70.11 -11.74 29.38
CA SER A 342 -71.12 -12.69 29.84
C SER A 342 -72.51 -12.17 29.50
N ALA A 343 -73.31 -12.95 28.77
CA ALA A 343 -74.71 -12.62 28.50
C ALA A 343 -75.48 -12.49 29.84
N GLY A 344 -75.71 -11.26 30.29
CA GLY A 344 -76.54 -10.93 31.45
C GLY A 344 -75.85 -10.31 32.68
N GLY A 345 -74.55 -9.94 32.62
CA GLY A 345 -73.86 -9.30 33.75
C GLY A 345 -72.97 -8.14 33.31
N SER A 346 -73.02 -7.03 34.04
CA SER A 346 -72.26 -5.79 33.81
C SER A 346 -70.78 -6.06 33.52
N SER A 347 -70.36 -5.76 32.29
CA SER A 347 -68.96 -5.80 31.86
C SER A 347 -68.20 -4.60 32.41
N GLY A 348 -67.58 -4.76 33.58
CA GLY A 348 -66.73 -3.74 34.19
C GLY A 348 -65.25 -4.09 34.05
N PHE A 349 -64.47 -3.16 33.51
CA PHE A 349 -63.05 -3.04 33.87
C PHE A 349 -62.97 -3.00 35.41
N TRP A 350 -62.03 -3.72 36.04
CA TRP A 350 -61.78 -3.56 37.48
C TRP A 350 -61.01 -2.24 37.71
N GLY A 351 -61.71 -1.11 37.56
CA GLY A 351 -61.21 0.26 37.66
C GLY A 351 -62.39 1.25 37.71
N PRO A 352 -62.21 2.48 38.24
CA PRO A 352 -63.31 3.40 38.46
C PRO A 352 -63.96 3.74 37.13
N SER A 353 -65.25 3.44 37.04
CA SER A 353 -66.14 3.58 35.91
C SER A 353 -66.25 5.05 35.43
N THR A 354 -65.74 5.30 34.23
CA THR A 354 -66.26 6.29 33.27
C THR A 354 -65.93 5.78 31.86
N ASP A 355 -66.88 5.89 30.93
CA ASP A 355 -66.83 5.35 29.56
C ASP A 355 -65.47 5.47 28.87
N VAL A 356 -64.78 4.33 28.68
CA VAL A 356 -63.54 4.29 27.90
C VAL A 356 -63.90 4.11 26.42
N SER A 357 -64.26 5.21 25.76
CA SER A 357 -64.29 5.29 24.29
C SER A 357 -62.91 5.71 23.78
N GLY A 358 -61.99 4.75 23.64
CA GLY A 358 -60.67 4.98 23.06
C GLY A 358 -59.72 3.79 23.24
N PRO A 359 -58.60 3.74 22.50
CA PRO A 359 -57.57 2.71 22.69
C PRO A 359 -57.03 2.73 24.13
N THR A 360 -56.95 1.57 24.78
CA THR A 360 -56.24 1.40 26.06
C THR A 360 -54.82 0.91 25.80
N ASP A 361 -53.81 1.66 26.25
CA ASP A 361 -52.41 1.29 26.06
C ASP A 361 -52.03 0.06 26.89
N THR A 362 -51.21 -0.84 26.34
CA THR A 362 -50.67 -2.01 27.07
C THR A 362 -49.53 -1.66 28.04
N GLY A 363 -49.27 -0.38 28.26
CA GLY A 363 -48.07 0.12 28.94
C GLY A 363 -46.84 0.08 28.02
N SER A 364 -45.87 0.94 28.30
CA SER A 364 -44.59 0.96 27.57
C SER A 364 -43.81 -0.32 27.84
N ASN A 365 -43.11 -0.82 26.81
CA ASN A 365 -42.02 -1.76 27.06
C ASN A 365 -41.00 -1.07 27.99
N THR A 366 -40.64 -1.71 29.09
CA THR A 366 -39.67 -1.16 30.06
C THR A 366 -38.23 -1.52 29.71
N GLY A 367 -38.02 -2.30 28.65
CA GLY A 367 -36.71 -2.61 28.11
C GLY A 367 -36.23 -1.50 27.18
N THR A 368 -34.97 -1.07 27.37
CA THR A 368 -34.32 0.00 26.59
C THR A 368 -34.02 -0.40 25.14
N GLU A 369 -34.31 -1.64 24.72
CA GLU A 369 -33.70 -2.22 23.52
C GLU A 369 -34.66 -3.11 22.71
N THR A 370 -34.62 -2.93 21.39
CA THR A 370 -35.29 -3.76 20.38
C THR A 370 -34.30 -4.51 19.48
N GLN A 371 -33.10 -4.81 19.99
CA GLN A 371 -32.05 -5.45 19.20
C GLN A 371 -32.10 -6.99 19.26
N PRO A 372 -31.81 -7.69 18.14
CA PRO A 372 -31.55 -9.13 18.17
C PRO A 372 -30.36 -9.50 19.05
N HIS A 373 -30.29 -10.76 19.49
CA HIS A 373 -29.11 -11.31 20.16
C HIS A 373 -27.87 -11.22 19.25
N HIS A 374 -26.77 -10.63 19.74
CA HIS A 374 -25.60 -10.33 18.92
C HIS A 374 -24.28 -10.53 19.67
N VAL A 375 -23.18 -10.61 18.90
CA VAL A 375 -21.79 -10.59 19.39
C VAL A 375 -21.09 -9.40 18.72
N VAL A 376 -20.32 -8.65 19.49
CA VAL A 376 -19.67 -7.42 19.02
C VAL A 376 -18.28 -7.71 18.46
N LEU A 377 -17.99 -7.15 17.29
CA LEU A 377 -16.69 -7.16 16.61
C LEU A 377 -16.30 -5.73 16.22
N HIS A 378 -15.02 -5.49 15.95
CA HIS A 378 -14.58 -4.21 15.40
C HIS A 378 -15.07 -4.06 13.95
N ALA A 379 -15.66 -2.91 13.65
CA ALA A 379 -15.95 -2.50 12.28
C ALA A 379 -14.76 -1.71 11.70
N LEU A 380 -14.26 -2.17 10.56
CA LEU A 380 -13.07 -1.65 9.92
C LEU A 380 -13.35 -1.28 8.46
N VAL A 381 -12.59 -0.34 7.92
CA VAL A 381 -12.59 0.05 6.50
C VAL A 381 -11.19 -0.15 5.90
N THR A 382 -11.11 -0.74 4.71
CA THR A 382 -9.86 -0.92 3.97
C THR A 382 -9.41 0.38 3.28
N TYR A 383 -8.11 0.61 3.12
CA TYR A 383 -7.57 1.84 2.50
C TYR A 383 -6.40 1.61 1.54
#